data_AF-A0A973EAA7-F1
#
_entry.id   AF-A0A973EAA7-F1
#
_cell.length_a   1.000
_cell.length_b   1.000
_cell.length_c   1.000
_cell.angle_alpha   90.00
_cell.angle_beta   90.00
_cell.angle_gamma   90.00
#
_symmetry.space_group_name_H-M   'P 1'
#
loop_
_entity.id
_entity.type
_entity.pdbx_description
1 polymer ?
#
loop_
_entity_poly.entity_id
_entity_poly.type
_entity_poly.pdbx_seq_one_letter_code
_entity_poly.pdbx_strand_id
1 'polypeptide(L)'
;MMRRLESLSFYLSATECLVEGEASGVVLNRSMPCRLWEDPELERGEGIGDRDLPRGEPVAGRALVVACKPGSSSGGVGLLEAIHAGQAPALVVLDRPDEAIALGAIVAEEVLSLSLPVVVLDEARFAMAQAAHLITLYRGGRLVLSGPRLAGLASVTAGGELGHEPTPHVAANDGFTLSPEDRRCLDGDAGPAAQAAMRVVVGMARLQGVRALFDVDRIHVGGDIEIGPAGLALAAQLVEWGGEFRVPTTIGAPGEATTHVVKACRALGAIPLDDSSPSRADAEWPWPLALCVAIVGRAPVLSAN
;
A
#
# COMPACT_ATOMS: atom_id res chain seq x y z
N MET A 1 15.72 -10.66 39.29
CA MET A 1 14.75 -9.55 39.13
C MET A 1 14.12 -9.69 37.74
N MET A 2 13.00 -10.42 37.64
CA MET A 2 12.33 -10.71 36.37
C MET A 2 11.62 -9.44 35.88
N ARG A 3 12.14 -8.80 34.82
CA ARG A 3 11.43 -7.71 34.14
C ARG A 3 10.18 -8.32 33.53
N ARG A 4 8.98 -7.96 34.03
CA ARG A 4 7.72 -8.31 33.39
C ARG A 4 7.73 -7.68 32.00
N LEU A 5 7.78 -8.52 30.96
CA LEU A 5 7.33 -8.11 29.64
C LEU A 5 5.83 -7.88 29.78
N GLU A 6 5.44 -6.62 29.82
CA GLU A 6 4.04 -6.26 29.76
C GLU A 6 3.65 -6.29 28.28
N SER A 7 2.65 -7.11 27.98
CA SER A 7 2.09 -7.25 26.66
C SER A 7 0.69 -6.66 26.67
N LEU A 8 0.39 -5.83 25.67
CA LEU A 8 -0.93 -5.25 25.43
C LEU A 8 -1.48 -5.86 24.13
N SER A 9 -2.77 -6.19 24.11
CA SER A 9 -3.41 -6.77 22.93
C SER A 9 -4.63 -5.96 22.53
N PHE A 10 -4.76 -5.72 21.24
CA PHE A 10 -5.88 -4.99 20.63
C PHE A 10 -6.45 -5.82 19.46
N TYR A 11 -7.73 -5.61 19.17
CA TYR A 11 -8.31 -6.06 17.91
C TYR A 11 -8.46 -4.86 16.99
N LEU A 12 -8.02 -5.01 15.75
CA LEU A 12 -8.11 -4.02 14.71
C LEU A 12 -9.41 -4.20 13.94
N SER A 13 -10.08 -3.09 13.67
CA SER A 13 -11.18 -3.02 12.72
C SER A 13 -10.68 -3.11 11.27
N ALA A 14 -11.60 -3.34 10.33
CA ALA A 14 -11.28 -3.37 8.90
C ALA A 14 -10.71 -2.03 8.37
N THR A 15 -11.04 -0.89 8.99
CA THR A 15 -10.44 0.41 8.65
C THR A 15 -9.02 0.59 9.17
N GLU A 16 -8.64 -0.16 10.21
CA GLU A 16 -7.32 -0.08 10.84
C GLU A 16 -6.34 -1.09 10.26
N CYS A 17 -6.82 -2.09 9.52
CA CYS A 17 -6.01 -3.05 8.80
C CYS A 17 -6.17 -2.81 7.30
N LEU A 18 -5.25 -2.05 6.69
CA LEU A 18 -5.32 -1.71 5.27
C LEU A 18 -4.97 -2.90 4.38
N VAL A 19 -3.99 -3.68 4.83
CA VAL A 19 -3.59 -4.96 4.23
C VAL A 19 -3.52 -5.97 5.37
N GLU A 20 -4.28 -7.06 5.24
CA GLU A 20 -4.32 -8.11 6.25
C GLU A 20 -3.05 -8.98 6.21
N GLY A 21 -2.78 -9.68 7.32
CA GLY A 21 -1.77 -10.72 7.32
C GLY A 21 -1.30 -11.08 8.71
N GLU A 22 -0.17 -11.78 8.76
CA GLU A 22 0.48 -12.20 10.00
C GLU A 22 1.95 -11.83 9.93
N ALA A 23 2.43 -11.16 10.97
CA ALA A 23 3.79 -10.64 11.00
C ALA A 23 4.26 -10.45 12.43
N SER A 24 5.55 -10.60 12.65
CA SER A 24 6.18 -10.28 13.92
C SER A 24 7.53 -9.62 13.68
N GLY A 25 7.77 -8.47 14.32
CA GLY A 25 8.98 -7.71 14.10
C GLY A 25 9.38 -6.90 15.32
N VAL A 26 10.70 -6.75 15.52
CA VAL A 26 11.24 -5.80 16.50
C VAL A 26 10.95 -4.39 16.01
N VAL A 27 10.48 -3.53 16.91
CA VAL A 27 10.06 -2.17 16.59
C VAL A 27 11.23 -1.34 16.08
N LEU A 28 11.00 -0.74 14.91
CA LEU A 28 11.82 0.30 14.32
C LEU A 28 10.98 1.57 14.26
N ASN A 29 11.06 2.40 15.31
CA ASN A 29 10.34 3.67 15.36
C ASN A 29 11.07 4.74 14.51
N ARG A 30 10.33 5.44 13.65
CA ARG A 30 10.84 6.51 12.78
C ARG A 30 9.88 7.70 12.73
N SER A 31 10.46 8.90 12.85
CA SER A 31 9.71 10.16 12.79
C SER A 31 9.51 10.70 11.37
N MET A 32 10.01 10.01 10.32
CA MET A 32 9.93 10.49 8.94
C MET A 32 9.73 9.31 7.96
N PRO A 33 8.54 9.18 7.33
CA PRO A 33 8.24 8.11 6.37
C PRO A 33 8.87 8.31 5.00
N CYS A 34 8.87 9.56 4.55
CA CYS A 34 8.88 9.86 3.12
C CYS A 34 10.22 9.52 2.47
N ARG A 35 11.33 9.86 3.13
CA ARG A 35 12.66 9.64 2.55
C ARG A 35 13.14 8.19 2.55
N LEU A 36 12.51 7.31 3.35
CA LEU A 36 12.97 5.92 3.46
C LEU A 36 12.81 5.17 2.13
N TRP A 37 11.75 5.50 1.40
CA TRP A 37 11.37 4.85 0.14
C TRP A 37 11.64 5.74 -1.09
N GLU A 38 12.21 6.93 -0.86
CA GLU A 38 12.67 7.88 -1.90
C GLU A 38 14.19 7.76 -2.12
N ASP A 39 14.83 6.68 -1.65
CA ASP A 39 16.26 6.48 -1.84
C ASP A 39 16.54 5.79 -3.19
N PRO A 40 17.32 6.42 -4.09
CA PRO A 40 17.68 5.82 -5.36
C PRO A 40 18.57 4.57 -5.26
N GLU A 41 19.09 4.22 -4.08
CA GLU A 41 19.74 2.93 -3.85
C GLU A 41 18.74 1.78 -3.68
N LEU A 42 17.53 2.09 -3.22
CA LEU A 42 16.38 1.17 -3.16
C LEU A 42 15.90 0.80 -4.57
N GLU A 43 16.04 1.73 -5.52
CA GLU A 43 15.75 1.56 -6.95
C GLU A 43 16.72 0.58 -7.66
N ARG A 44 17.91 0.33 -7.08
CA ARG A 44 18.92 -0.59 -7.64
C ARG A 44 18.92 -1.99 -7.01
N GLY A 45 18.02 -2.25 -6.06
CA GLY A 45 18.00 -3.50 -5.29
C GLY A 45 19.21 -3.68 -4.36
N GLU A 46 19.98 -2.60 -4.14
CA GLU A 46 21.03 -2.57 -3.12
C GLU A 46 20.35 -2.42 -1.74
N GLY A 47 20.87 -3.09 -0.72
CA GLY A 47 20.21 -3.16 0.58
C GLY A 47 19.89 -1.78 1.15
N ILE A 48 18.70 -1.62 1.73
CA ILE A 48 18.22 -0.39 2.39
C ILE A 48 19.30 0.13 3.35
N GLY A 49 20.06 1.12 2.87
CA GLY A 49 21.10 1.82 3.61
C GLY A 49 20.66 3.25 3.81
N ASP A 50 19.82 3.49 4.81
CA ASP A 50 19.44 4.85 5.19
C ASP A 50 20.70 5.67 5.51
N ARG A 51 20.91 6.77 4.79
CA ARG A 51 22.06 7.69 4.96
C ARG A 51 22.03 8.43 6.29
N ASP A 52 20.88 8.47 6.97
CA ASP A 52 20.69 9.03 8.31
C ASP A 52 20.77 7.95 9.42
N LEU A 53 20.98 6.67 9.07
CA LEU A 53 21.31 5.60 10.01
C LEU A 53 22.83 5.62 10.31
N PRO A 54 23.26 5.32 11.55
CA PRO A 54 24.62 4.91 11.79
C PRO A 54 24.84 3.55 11.10
N ARG A 55 25.29 3.57 9.83
CA ARG A 55 25.70 2.41 9.01
C ARG A 55 24.84 1.14 9.17
N GLY A 56 23.77 1.01 8.39
CA GLY A 56 23.37 -0.29 7.83
C GLY A 56 22.57 -1.27 8.70
N GLU A 57 21.67 -0.82 9.58
CA GLU A 57 20.67 -1.75 10.13
C GLU A 57 19.54 -1.99 9.11
N PRO A 58 19.22 -3.25 8.77
CA PRO A 58 18.20 -3.55 7.78
C PRO A 58 16.79 -3.28 8.33
N VAL A 59 15.97 -2.62 7.51
CA VAL A 59 14.50 -2.51 7.72
C VAL A 59 13.83 -3.87 7.54
N ALA A 60 14.43 -4.74 6.71
CA ALA A 60 13.91 -6.06 6.40
C ALA A 60 13.56 -6.86 7.68
N GLY A 61 12.33 -7.36 7.74
CA GLY A 61 11.83 -8.17 8.86
C GLY A 61 11.56 -7.42 10.17
N ARG A 62 11.67 -6.08 10.21
CA ARG A 62 11.34 -5.26 11.39
C ARG A 62 9.87 -4.84 11.41
N ALA A 63 9.37 -4.43 12.56
CA ALA A 63 8.07 -3.76 12.67
C ALA A 63 8.29 -2.25 12.52
N LEU A 64 8.02 -1.71 11.34
CA LEU A 64 8.29 -0.31 11.03
C LEU A 64 7.13 0.55 11.54
N VAL A 65 7.40 1.42 12.53
CA VAL A 65 6.39 2.31 13.14
C VAL A 65 6.70 3.73 12.70
N VAL A 66 5.78 4.36 11.95
CA VAL A 66 6.05 5.63 11.25
C VAL A 66 4.88 6.59 11.36
N ALA A 67 5.20 7.85 11.67
CA ALA A 67 4.22 8.93 11.67
C ALA A 67 4.15 9.59 10.28
N CYS A 68 3.00 9.54 9.62
CA CYS A 68 2.82 10.09 8.28
C CYS A 68 2.67 11.62 8.28
N LYS A 69 3.26 12.26 7.27
CA LYS A 69 3.07 13.69 7.00
C LYS A 69 2.11 13.86 5.82
N PRO A 70 1.14 14.78 5.90
CA PRO A 70 0.29 15.11 4.74
C PRO A 70 1.13 15.51 3.52
N GLY A 71 0.76 14.98 2.34
CA GLY A 71 1.35 15.40 1.06
C GLY A 71 2.58 14.61 0.57
N SER A 72 2.91 13.46 1.17
CA SER A 72 3.96 12.58 0.64
C SER A 72 3.35 11.57 -0.36
N SER A 73 3.57 11.80 -1.65
CA SER A 73 2.99 10.99 -2.75
C SER A 73 3.94 9.89 -3.27
N SER A 74 5.22 9.92 -2.87
CA SER A 74 6.32 9.12 -3.46
C SER A 74 6.61 7.79 -2.75
N GLY A 75 6.11 7.57 -1.53
CA GLY A 75 6.52 6.41 -0.72
C GLY A 75 6.02 5.04 -1.23
N GLY A 76 5.00 5.01 -2.09
CA GLY A 76 4.33 3.79 -2.51
C GLY A 76 5.10 2.93 -3.51
N VAL A 77 5.80 3.57 -4.45
CA VAL A 77 6.59 2.86 -5.47
C VAL A 77 7.83 2.23 -4.84
N GLY A 78 8.56 2.99 -4.00
CA GLY A 78 9.72 2.44 -3.29
C GLY A 78 9.35 1.31 -2.32
N LEU A 79 8.18 1.37 -1.68
CA LEU A 79 7.69 0.26 -0.87
C LEU A 79 7.41 -0.99 -1.70
N LEU A 80 6.77 -0.85 -2.86
CA LEU A 80 6.52 -1.95 -3.78
C LEU A 80 7.84 -2.61 -4.24
N GLU A 81 8.84 -1.81 -4.57
CA GLU A 81 10.19 -2.30 -4.90
C GLU A 81 10.82 -3.06 -3.72
N ALA A 82 10.71 -2.53 -2.50
CA ALA A 82 11.22 -3.20 -1.30
C ALA A 82 10.54 -4.56 -1.04
N ILE A 83 9.22 -4.63 -1.23
CA ILE A 83 8.46 -5.88 -1.07
C ILE A 83 8.92 -6.90 -2.11
N HIS A 84 9.01 -6.48 -3.37
CA HIS A 84 9.46 -7.33 -4.47
C HIS A 84 10.90 -7.84 -4.28
N ALA A 85 11.80 -6.99 -3.79
CA ALA A 85 13.19 -7.33 -3.49
C ALA A 85 13.36 -8.20 -2.23
N GLY A 86 12.30 -8.45 -1.46
CA GLY A 86 12.38 -9.17 -0.17
C GLY A 86 13.08 -8.37 0.93
N GLN A 87 13.12 -7.05 0.80
CA GLN A 87 13.77 -6.12 1.73
C GLN A 87 12.77 -5.33 2.58
N ALA A 88 11.47 -5.54 2.37
CA ALA A 88 10.40 -4.90 3.13
C ALA A 88 10.42 -5.26 4.64
N PRO A 89 9.88 -4.36 5.50
CA PRO A 89 9.62 -4.69 6.89
C PRO A 89 8.69 -5.90 7.01
N ALA A 90 8.63 -6.50 8.21
CA ALA A 90 7.64 -7.55 8.49
C ALA A 90 6.22 -6.97 8.56
N LEU A 91 6.07 -5.75 9.08
CA LEU A 91 4.80 -5.01 9.09
C LEU A 91 5.06 -3.50 9.14
N VAL A 92 4.08 -2.72 8.69
CA VAL A 92 4.08 -1.25 8.78
C VAL A 92 2.95 -0.79 9.69
N VAL A 93 3.27 0.09 10.64
CA VAL A 93 2.33 0.71 11.58
C VAL A 93 2.33 2.22 11.35
N LEU A 94 1.17 2.77 11.04
CA LEU A 94 0.97 4.20 10.75
C LEU A 94 0.09 4.86 11.81
N ASP A 95 0.22 6.17 12.00
CA ASP A 95 -0.65 6.99 12.84
C ASP A 95 -1.89 7.53 12.09
N ARG A 96 -1.89 7.39 10.76
CA ARG A 96 -2.99 7.76 9.87
C ARG A 96 -2.85 7.00 8.54
N PRO A 97 -3.92 6.91 7.74
CA PRO A 97 -3.85 6.35 6.40
C PRO A 97 -2.89 7.13 5.51
N ASP A 98 -2.12 6.41 4.70
CA ASP A 98 -1.22 6.96 3.68
C ASP A 98 -1.51 6.24 2.36
N GLU A 99 -2.00 6.98 1.37
CA GLU A 99 -2.45 6.42 0.09
C GLU A 99 -1.32 5.78 -0.70
N ALA A 100 -0.10 6.33 -0.62
CA ALA A 100 1.04 5.80 -1.36
C ALA A 100 1.48 4.46 -0.76
N ILE A 101 1.68 4.40 0.56
CA ILE A 101 2.04 3.16 1.26
C ILE A 101 0.97 2.08 1.06
N ALA A 102 -0.31 2.45 1.20
CA ALA A 102 -1.41 1.53 1.01
C ALA A 102 -1.44 0.97 -0.42
N LEU A 103 -1.30 1.83 -1.44
CA LEU A 103 -1.29 1.40 -2.83
C LEU A 103 -0.15 0.40 -3.09
N GLY A 104 1.06 0.68 -2.63
CA GLY A 104 2.21 -0.20 -2.80
C GLY A 104 1.99 -1.59 -2.20
N ALA A 105 1.45 -1.65 -0.97
CA ALA A 105 1.17 -2.90 -0.29
C ALA A 105 -0.02 -3.67 -0.90
N ILE A 106 -1.11 -2.99 -1.27
CA ILE A 106 -2.29 -3.60 -1.91
C ILE A 106 -1.93 -4.18 -3.28
N VAL A 107 -1.16 -3.45 -4.10
CA VAL A 107 -0.71 -3.94 -5.41
C VAL A 107 0.21 -5.15 -5.27
N ALA A 108 1.13 -5.12 -4.29
CA ALA A 108 2.00 -6.26 -4.02
C ALA A 108 1.19 -7.51 -3.64
N GLU A 109 0.15 -7.36 -2.81
CA GLU A 109 -0.70 -8.46 -2.39
C GLU A 109 -1.55 -9.00 -3.54
N GLU A 110 -2.27 -8.14 -4.25
CA GLU A 110 -3.26 -8.55 -5.25
C GLU A 110 -2.64 -9.00 -6.57
N VAL A 111 -1.50 -8.42 -6.97
CA VAL A 111 -0.87 -8.75 -8.25
C VAL A 111 0.37 -9.60 -8.09
N LEU A 112 1.25 -9.28 -7.14
CA LEU A 112 2.50 -10.01 -6.98
C LEU A 112 2.40 -11.19 -5.99
N SER A 113 1.25 -11.36 -5.33
CA SER A 113 1.07 -12.35 -4.25
C SER A 113 2.08 -12.20 -3.11
N LEU A 114 2.54 -10.96 -2.87
CA LEU A 114 3.48 -10.59 -1.81
C LEU A 114 2.75 -9.75 -0.76
N SER A 115 2.52 -10.31 0.42
CA SER A 115 1.77 -9.63 1.48
C SER A 115 2.71 -8.87 2.41
N LEU A 116 2.41 -7.59 2.62
CA LEU A 116 3.00 -6.75 3.66
C LEU A 116 1.87 -6.17 4.51
N PRO A 117 1.68 -6.64 5.75
CA PRO A 117 0.63 -6.11 6.59
C PRO A 117 0.85 -4.63 6.92
N VAL A 118 -0.19 -3.83 6.69
CA VAL A 118 -0.20 -2.38 6.97
C VAL A 118 -1.35 -2.07 7.92
N VAL A 119 -1.02 -1.52 9.08
CA VAL A 119 -2.00 -1.16 10.11
C VAL A 119 -1.95 0.33 10.43
N VAL A 120 -3.10 0.92 10.70
CA VAL A 120 -3.27 2.30 11.11
C VAL A 120 -3.83 2.31 12.53
N LEU A 121 -3.18 3.04 13.42
CA LEU A 121 -3.55 3.14 14.84
C LEU A 121 -3.94 4.56 15.19
N ASP A 122 -4.84 4.70 16.16
CA ASP A 122 -5.07 5.99 16.80
C ASP A 122 -3.85 6.49 17.59
N GLU A 123 -3.88 7.76 17.99
CA GLU A 123 -2.76 8.41 18.68
C GLU A 123 -2.27 7.63 19.91
N ALA A 124 -3.19 7.09 20.72
CA ALA A 124 -2.84 6.38 21.95
C ALA A 124 -2.16 5.04 21.64
N ARG A 125 -2.74 4.23 20.76
CA ARG A 125 -2.18 2.92 20.33
C ARG A 125 -0.91 3.09 19.53
N PHE A 126 -0.80 4.14 18.73
CA PHE A 126 0.41 4.49 17.99
C PHE A 126 1.56 4.86 18.95
N ALA A 127 1.31 5.68 19.98
CA ALA A 127 2.31 5.98 21.01
C ALA A 127 2.76 4.73 21.76
N MET A 128 1.85 3.78 22.03
CA MET A 128 2.19 2.48 22.60
C MET A 128 3.06 1.64 21.63
N ALA A 129 2.73 1.61 20.34
CA ALA A 129 3.51 0.90 19.32
C ALA A 129 4.93 1.45 19.21
N GLN A 130 5.09 2.78 19.27
CA GLN A 130 6.40 3.45 19.31
C GLN A 130 7.25 3.07 20.53
N ALA A 131 6.61 2.80 21.67
CA ALA A 131 7.28 2.40 22.91
C ALA A 131 7.52 0.89 23.03
N ALA A 132 6.84 0.08 22.21
CA ALA A 132 6.97 -1.36 22.22
C ALA A 132 8.37 -1.81 21.76
N HIS A 133 8.76 -3.01 22.18
CA HIS A 133 9.98 -3.65 21.70
C HIS A 133 9.70 -4.61 20.54
N LEU A 134 8.58 -5.32 20.61
CA LEU A 134 8.12 -6.28 19.63
C LEU A 134 6.65 -6.02 19.32
N ILE A 135 6.29 -6.09 18.04
CA ILE A 135 4.91 -6.07 17.57
C ILE A 135 4.64 -7.37 16.84
N THR A 136 3.53 -8.01 17.18
CA THR A 136 3.04 -9.21 16.50
C THR A 136 1.59 -8.97 16.06
N LEU A 137 1.34 -9.07 14.76
CA LEU A 137 0.02 -9.09 14.16
C LEU A 137 -0.34 -10.53 13.83
N TYR A 138 -1.50 -10.98 14.31
CA TYR A 138 -2.07 -12.28 13.96
C TYR A 138 -3.19 -12.11 12.93
N ARG A 139 -3.46 -13.17 12.16
CA ARG A 139 -4.67 -13.26 11.33
C ARG A 139 -5.93 -12.93 12.14
N GLY A 140 -6.88 -12.26 11.51
CA GLY A 140 -8.10 -11.76 12.17
C GLY A 140 -7.88 -10.48 12.96
N GLY A 141 -6.81 -9.73 12.68
CA GLY A 141 -6.63 -8.36 13.17
C GLY A 141 -6.18 -8.24 14.63
N ARG A 142 -5.68 -9.30 15.27
CA ARG A 142 -5.21 -9.21 16.65
C ARG A 142 -3.77 -8.68 16.69
N LEU A 143 -3.58 -7.47 17.20
CA LEU A 143 -2.28 -6.82 17.37
C LEU A 143 -1.78 -6.96 18.82
N VAL A 144 -0.56 -7.46 19.01
CA VAL A 144 0.08 -7.60 20.32
C VAL A 144 1.34 -6.75 20.37
N LEU A 145 1.37 -5.81 21.29
CA LEU A 145 2.53 -4.96 21.60
C LEU A 145 3.21 -5.51 22.85
N SER A 146 4.52 -5.76 22.78
CA SER A 146 5.27 -6.28 23.93
C SER A 146 6.51 -5.44 24.19
N GLY A 147 6.76 -5.07 25.45
CA GLY A 147 8.00 -4.37 25.80
C GLY A 147 8.04 -3.83 27.22
N PRO A 148 9.25 -3.64 27.78
CA PRO A 148 9.42 -3.18 29.15
C PRO A 148 9.00 -1.72 29.36
N ARG A 149 8.87 -0.92 28.28
CA ARG A 149 8.46 0.49 28.34
C ARG A 149 6.95 0.69 28.34
N LEU A 150 6.16 -0.38 28.14
CA LEU A 150 4.70 -0.32 28.12
C LEU A 150 4.10 -0.17 29.52
N ALA A 151 4.84 -0.55 30.57
CA ALA A 151 4.36 -0.58 31.95
C ALA A 151 3.95 0.78 32.54
N GLY A 152 4.45 1.88 32.00
CA GLY A 152 4.02 3.22 32.40
C GLY A 152 2.78 3.73 31.63
N LEU A 153 2.61 3.30 30.38
CA LEU A 153 1.59 3.80 29.45
C LEU A 153 0.23 3.12 29.64
N ALA A 154 0.22 1.87 30.08
CA ALA A 154 -1.00 1.14 30.41
C ALA A 154 -1.77 1.79 31.59
N SER A 155 -1.08 2.45 32.53
CA SER A 155 -1.73 3.09 33.69
C SER A 155 -2.42 4.42 33.38
N VAL A 156 -1.99 5.11 32.32
CA VAL A 156 -2.51 6.44 31.93
C VAL A 156 -3.71 6.32 30.98
N THR A 157 -3.81 5.20 30.26
CA THR A 157 -4.88 4.92 29.29
C THR A 157 -5.99 4.02 29.85
N ALA A 158 -5.79 3.40 31.03
CA ALA A 158 -6.79 2.61 31.74
C ALA A 158 -7.91 3.45 32.42
N GLY A 159 -8.40 4.47 31.71
CA GLY A 159 -9.67 5.14 31.98
C GLY A 159 -10.77 4.76 30.98
N GLY A 160 -10.48 3.88 30.01
CA GLY A 160 -11.45 3.34 29.04
C GLY A 160 -11.33 1.82 28.99
N GLU A 161 -12.46 1.14 29.04
CA GLU A 161 -12.61 -0.32 29.14
C GLU A 161 -11.76 -1.10 28.12
N LEU A 162 -10.83 -1.91 28.63
CA LEU A 162 -10.13 -2.95 27.86
C LEU A 162 -11.08 -4.14 27.69
N GLY A 163 -11.86 -4.14 26.62
CA GLY A 163 -12.73 -5.25 26.27
C GLY A 163 -13.89 -4.86 25.37
N HIS A 164 -13.61 -4.35 24.17
CA HIS A 164 -14.62 -4.40 23.12
C HIS A 164 -14.62 -5.83 22.56
N GLU A 165 -15.67 -6.60 22.89
CA GLU A 165 -15.97 -7.82 22.14
C GLU A 165 -16.04 -7.46 20.64
N PRO A 166 -15.47 -8.28 19.74
CA PRO A 166 -15.45 -7.94 18.32
C PRO A 166 -16.88 -7.83 17.81
N THR A 167 -17.32 -6.62 17.49
CA THR A 167 -18.42 -6.43 16.55
C THR A 167 -18.05 -7.19 15.28
N PRO A 168 -18.97 -7.96 14.67
CA PRO A 168 -18.70 -8.71 13.45
C PRO A 168 -17.96 -7.84 12.43
N HIS A 169 -17.00 -8.43 11.72
CA HIS A 169 -16.33 -7.84 10.56
C HIS A 169 -17.36 -7.50 9.48
N VAL A 170 -18.06 -6.39 9.69
CA VAL A 170 -18.72 -5.61 8.66
C VAL A 170 -17.56 -4.78 8.12
N ALA A 171 -17.15 -5.04 6.88
CA ALA A 171 -16.16 -4.20 6.23
C ALA A 171 -16.66 -2.77 6.40
N ALA A 172 -15.78 -1.84 6.76
CA ALA A 172 -16.19 -0.45 7.02
C ALA A 172 -16.75 0.29 5.79
N ASN A 173 -17.12 -0.46 4.74
CA ASN A 173 -17.74 -0.03 3.51
C ASN A 173 -18.75 -1.06 2.95
N ASP A 174 -19.59 -1.65 3.79
CA ASP A 174 -20.81 -2.34 3.32
C ASP A 174 -21.76 -1.41 2.51
N GLY A 175 -21.55 -0.09 2.62
CA GLY A 175 -22.22 0.95 1.83
C GLY A 175 -21.50 1.37 0.54
N PHE A 176 -20.44 0.68 0.11
CA PHE A 176 -19.77 0.94 -1.16
C PHE A 176 -20.61 0.39 -2.33
N THR A 177 -21.14 1.29 -3.15
CA THR A 177 -22.04 0.92 -4.23
C THR A 177 -21.24 0.41 -5.43
N LEU A 178 -21.26 -0.91 -5.61
CA LEU A 178 -20.68 -1.59 -6.78
C LEU A 178 -21.74 -1.78 -7.86
N SER A 179 -21.39 -1.45 -9.10
CA SER A 179 -22.21 -1.79 -10.27
C SER A 179 -22.21 -3.32 -10.50
N PRO A 180 -23.15 -3.86 -11.29
CA PRO A 180 -23.12 -5.27 -11.68
C PRO A 180 -21.82 -5.66 -12.40
N GLU A 181 -21.24 -4.72 -13.15
CA GLU A 181 -19.96 -4.93 -13.83
C GLU A 181 -18.79 -4.97 -12.85
N ASP A 182 -18.78 -4.10 -11.85
CA ASP A 182 -17.75 -4.10 -10.80
C ASP A 182 -17.73 -5.44 -10.06
N ARG A 183 -18.92 -5.98 -9.74
CA ARG A 183 -19.08 -7.29 -9.09
C ARG A 183 -18.58 -8.42 -9.96
N ARG A 184 -18.94 -8.45 -11.25
CA ARG A 184 -18.42 -9.45 -12.19
C ARG A 184 -16.89 -9.45 -12.27
N CYS A 185 -16.25 -8.28 -12.25
CA CYS A 185 -14.79 -8.21 -12.19
C CYS A 185 -14.26 -8.83 -10.89
N LEU A 186 -14.84 -8.49 -9.74
CA LEU A 186 -14.46 -9.05 -8.43
C LEU A 186 -14.70 -10.57 -8.32
N ASP A 187 -15.75 -11.08 -8.97
CA ASP A 187 -16.09 -12.50 -9.02
C ASP A 187 -15.16 -13.29 -9.96
N GLY A 188 -14.38 -12.59 -10.80
CA GLY A 188 -13.40 -13.19 -11.71
C GLY A 188 -13.92 -13.44 -13.13
N ASP A 189 -15.17 -13.07 -13.44
CA ASP A 189 -15.79 -13.28 -14.76
C ASP A 189 -15.07 -12.54 -15.89
N ALA A 190 -14.37 -11.45 -15.55
CA ALA A 190 -13.58 -10.64 -16.49
C ALA A 190 -12.11 -11.10 -16.61
N GLY A 191 -11.75 -12.23 -15.99
CA GLY A 191 -10.40 -12.75 -15.96
C GLY A 191 -9.56 -12.28 -14.76
N PRO A 192 -8.43 -12.95 -14.50
CA PRO A 192 -7.62 -12.73 -13.30
C PRO A 192 -7.02 -11.32 -13.23
N ALA A 193 -6.58 -10.76 -14.36
CA ALA A 193 -6.04 -9.40 -14.41
C ALA A 193 -7.09 -8.35 -13.99
N ALA A 194 -8.30 -8.45 -14.53
CA ALA A 194 -9.40 -7.55 -14.18
C ALA A 194 -9.87 -7.73 -12.73
N GLN A 195 -9.85 -8.96 -12.21
CA GLN A 195 -10.17 -9.23 -10.81
C GLN A 195 -9.18 -8.56 -9.86
N ALA A 196 -7.88 -8.79 -10.05
CA ALA A 196 -6.83 -8.19 -9.24
C ALA A 196 -6.87 -6.65 -9.33
N ALA A 197 -6.97 -6.11 -10.55
CA ALA A 197 -7.08 -4.67 -10.78
C ALA A 197 -8.30 -4.06 -10.08
N MET A 198 -9.46 -4.73 -10.12
CA MET A 198 -10.67 -4.26 -9.44
C MET A 198 -10.52 -4.29 -7.91
N ARG A 199 -9.85 -5.30 -7.36
CA ARG A 199 -9.56 -5.35 -5.91
C ARG A 199 -8.65 -4.20 -5.46
N VAL A 200 -7.62 -3.88 -6.25
CA VAL A 200 -6.77 -2.69 -6.02
C VAL A 200 -7.62 -1.42 -6.03
N VAL A 201 -8.44 -1.22 -7.07
CA VAL A 201 -9.31 -0.05 -7.20
C VAL A 201 -10.28 0.08 -6.03
N VAL A 202 -10.93 -1.01 -5.62
CA VAL A 202 -11.85 -1.04 -4.47
C VAL A 202 -11.11 -0.81 -3.15
N GLY A 203 -9.91 -1.38 -2.98
CA GLY A 203 -9.06 -1.15 -1.82
C GLY A 203 -8.74 0.33 -1.64
N MET A 204 -8.29 0.99 -2.71
CA MET A 204 -8.03 2.44 -2.72
C MET A 204 -9.29 3.27 -2.52
N ALA A 205 -10.41 2.88 -3.14
CA ALA A 205 -11.68 3.55 -2.95
C ALA A 205 -12.14 3.53 -1.48
N ARG A 206 -11.96 2.38 -0.82
CA ARG A 206 -12.30 2.22 0.60
C ARG A 206 -11.41 3.07 1.49
N LEU A 207 -10.11 3.10 1.20
CA LEU A 207 -9.13 3.93 1.91
C LEU A 207 -9.48 5.42 1.82
N GLN A 208 -9.87 5.88 0.63
CA GLN A 208 -10.26 7.26 0.35
C GLN A 208 -11.64 7.61 0.91
N GLY A 209 -12.38 6.65 1.47
CA GLY A 209 -13.72 6.87 2.03
C GLY A 209 -14.78 7.21 0.98
N VAL A 210 -14.51 6.95 -0.30
CA VAL A 210 -15.50 7.17 -1.37
C VAL A 210 -16.56 6.07 -1.35
N ARG A 211 -17.78 6.39 -1.79
CA ARG A 211 -18.94 5.48 -1.70
C ARG A 211 -19.32 4.82 -3.03
N ALA A 212 -18.69 5.22 -4.12
CA ALA A 212 -18.93 4.68 -5.45
C ALA A 212 -17.70 4.90 -6.35
N LEU A 213 -17.58 4.07 -7.38
CA LEU A 213 -16.65 4.27 -8.50
C LEU A 213 -17.37 5.00 -9.65
N PHE A 214 -16.59 5.72 -10.45
CA PHE A 214 -17.07 6.35 -11.68
C PHE A 214 -16.44 5.73 -12.92
N ASP A 215 -17.13 5.88 -14.05
CA ASP A 215 -16.64 5.42 -15.35
C ASP A 215 -15.54 6.34 -15.87
N VAL A 216 -14.46 5.75 -16.34
CA VAL A 216 -13.33 6.45 -16.93
C VAL A 216 -13.42 6.35 -18.44
N ASP A 217 -13.47 7.49 -19.14
CA ASP A 217 -13.55 7.50 -20.61
C ASP A 217 -12.17 7.31 -21.28
N ARG A 218 -11.11 7.72 -20.59
CA ARG A 218 -9.72 7.65 -21.05
C ARG A 218 -8.78 7.79 -19.87
N ILE A 219 -7.57 7.26 -19.99
CA ILE A 219 -6.54 7.42 -18.97
C ILE A 219 -5.17 7.61 -19.59
N HIS A 220 -4.37 8.43 -18.90
CA HIS A 220 -2.95 8.56 -19.18
C HIS A 220 -2.16 7.94 -18.04
N VAL A 221 -1.24 7.04 -18.38
CA VAL A 221 -0.25 6.48 -17.47
C VAL A 221 1.03 7.26 -17.71
N GLY A 222 1.29 8.31 -16.93
CA GLY A 222 2.41 9.23 -17.16
C GLY A 222 2.78 10.08 -15.95
N GLY A 223 3.94 10.72 -16.06
CA GLY A 223 4.62 11.53 -15.03
C GLY A 223 5.87 10.81 -14.51
N ASP A 224 7.07 11.43 -14.59
CA ASP A 224 8.40 10.90 -14.19
C ASP A 224 8.38 9.45 -13.66
N ILE A 225 8.11 8.50 -14.55
CA ILE A 225 7.84 7.12 -14.14
C ILE A 225 9.20 6.43 -14.06
N GLU A 226 9.83 6.47 -12.90
CA GLU A 226 10.95 5.60 -12.61
C GLU A 226 10.39 4.21 -12.27
N ILE A 227 10.25 3.38 -13.31
CA ILE A 227 9.69 2.03 -13.17
C ILE A 227 10.84 1.06 -12.91
N GLY A 228 10.96 0.66 -11.64
CA GLY A 228 11.90 -0.38 -11.21
C GLY A 228 11.43 -1.81 -11.55
N PRO A 229 12.20 -2.82 -11.09
CA PRO A 229 11.91 -4.23 -11.30
C PRO A 229 10.50 -4.66 -10.86
N ALA A 230 10.02 -4.20 -9.70
CA ALA A 230 8.68 -4.53 -9.22
C ALA A 230 7.60 -3.98 -10.14
N GLY A 231 7.82 -2.79 -10.68
CA GLY A 231 6.87 -2.22 -11.61
C GLY A 231 6.80 -2.94 -12.95
N LEU A 232 7.94 -3.46 -13.44
CA LEU A 232 7.95 -4.38 -14.58
C LEU A 232 7.26 -5.70 -14.24
N ALA A 233 7.49 -6.26 -13.05
CA ALA A 233 6.83 -7.49 -12.61
C ALA A 233 5.31 -7.32 -12.56
N LEU A 234 4.82 -6.19 -12.04
CA LEU A 234 3.40 -5.82 -12.05
C LEU A 234 2.83 -5.84 -13.47
N ALA A 235 3.43 -5.08 -14.39
CA ALA A 235 2.95 -4.99 -15.76
C ALA A 235 3.02 -6.34 -16.49
N ALA A 236 4.09 -7.11 -16.29
CA ALA A 236 4.26 -8.44 -16.87
C ALA A 236 3.22 -9.43 -16.36
N GLN A 237 2.93 -9.43 -15.05
CA GLN A 237 1.93 -10.31 -14.45
C GLN A 237 0.53 -10.03 -14.98
N LEU A 238 0.17 -8.74 -15.14
CA LEU A 238 -1.11 -8.35 -15.73
C LEU A 238 -1.24 -8.84 -17.18
N VAL A 239 -0.16 -8.80 -17.96
CA VAL A 239 -0.12 -9.37 -19.32
C VAL A 239 -0.26 -10.89 -19.30
N GLU A 240 0.46 -11.57 -18.41
CA GLU A 240 0.37 -13.04 -18.27
C GLU A 240 -1.04 -13.50 -17.92
N TRP A 241 -1.75 -12.72 -17.10
CA TRP A 241 -3.14 -12.93 -16.74
C TRP A 241 -4.15 -12.55 -17.84
N GLY A 242 -3.67 -12.21 -19.04
CA GLY A 242 -4.52 -11.86 -20.18
C GLY A 242 -5.24 -10.53 -20.00
N GLY A 243 -4.64 -9.59 -19.26
CA GLY A 243 -5.19 -8.26 -19.08
C GLY A 243 -5.31 -7.49 -20.39
N GLU A 244 -6.36 -6.69 -20.50
CA GLU A 244 -6.59 -5.78 -21.61
C GLU A 244 -7.14 -4.46 -21.06
N PHE A 245 -6.68 -3.33 -21.61
CA PHE A 245 -7.21 -2.03 -21.25
C PHE A 245 -8.60 -1.83 -21.86
N ARG A 246 -9.58 -1.59 -21.00
CA ARG A 246 -10.97 -1.33 -21.40
C ARG A 246 -11.21 0.08 -21.89
N VAL A 247 -10.34 1.00 -21.49
CA VAL A 247 -10.45 2.42 -21.83
C VAL A 247 -9.26 2.83 -22.69
N PRO A 248 -9.44 3.77 -23.63
CA PRO A 248 -8.33 4.38 -24.35
C PRO A 248 -7.24 4.83 -23.40
N THR A 249 -6.09 4.16 -23.48
CA THR A 249 -4.99 4.33 -22.54
C THR A 249 -3.76 4.81 -23.27
N THR A 250 -3.16 5.89 -22.79
CA THR A 250 -1.86 6.38 -23.27
C THR A 250 -0.79 6.17 -22.22
N ILE A 251 0.47 5.99 -22.63
CA ILE A 251 1.61 5.87 -21.71
C ILE A 251 2.73 6.85 -22.08
N GLY A 252 3.23 7.58 -21.09
CA GLY A 252 4.44 8.41 -21.18
C GLY A 252 5.69 7.58 -20.85
N ALA A 253 6.81 7.83 -21.52
CA ALA A 253 8.00 7.00 -21.41
C ALA A 253 9.33 7.80 -21.44
N PRO A 254 9.70 8.51 -20.36
CA PRO A 254 11.04 9.05 -20.27
C PRO A 254 12.07 7.91 -20.05
N GLY A 255 13.02 7.75 -20.97
CA GLY A 255 14.25 6.95 -20.77
C GLY A 255 14.23 5.47 -21.21
N GLU A 256 15.43 4.85 -21.25
CA GLU A 256 15.66 3.47 -21.74
C GLU A 256 15.13 2.36 -20.80
N ALA A 257 15.16 2.58 -19.47
CA ALA A 257 14.67 1.62 -18.47
C ALA A 257 13.18 1.28 -18.64
N THR A 258 12.43 2.22 -19.20
CA THR A 258 10.97 2.18 -19.38
C THR A 258 10.54 1.32 -20.58
N THR A 259 11.49 0.86 -21.42
CA THR A 259 11.21 0.13 -22.68
C THR A 259 10.44 -1.19 -22.46
N HIS A 260 10.81 -1.97 -21.44
CA HIS A 260 10.16 -3.25 -21.16
C HIS A 260 8.74 -3.07 -20.65
N VAL A 261 8.51 -2.02 -19.85
CA VAL A 261 7.21 -1.71 -19.29
C VAL A 261 6.29 -1.13 -20.36
N VAL A 262 6.80 -0.27 -21.24
CA VAL A 262 6.06 0.20 -22.43
C VAL A 262 5.68 -0.97 -23.31
N LYS A 263 6.55 -1.97 -23.49
CA LYS A 263 6.22 -3.17 -24.24
C LYS A 263 5.09 -3.97 -23.57
N ALA A 264 5.15 -4.16 -22.25
CA ALA A 264 4.08 -4.81 -21.50
C ALA A 264 2.76 -4.02 -21.60
N CYS A 265 2.80 -2.70 -21.42
CA CYS A 265 1.62 -1.84 -21.53
C CYS A 265 1.05 -1.82 -22.96
N ARG A 266 1.89 -1.90 -24.00
CA ARG A 266 1.43 -2.09 -25.39
C ARG A 266 0.71 -3.43 -25.57
N ALA A 267 1.19 -4.50 -24.92
CA ALA A 267 0.51 -5.78 -24.96
C ALA A 267 -0.86 -5.74 -24.27
N LEU A 268 -1.02 -4.87 -23.27
CA LEU A 268 -2.32 -4.56 -22.65
C LEU A 268 -3.20 -3.62 -23.50
N GLY A 269 -2.67 -3.00 -24.55
CA GLY A 269 -3.41 -2.12 -25.47
C GLY A 269 -3.13 -0.61 -25.34
N ALA A 270 -2.08 -0.18 -24.62
CA ALA A 270 -1.73 1.23 -24.54
C ALA A 270 -1.16 1.78 -25.85
N ILE A 271 -1.47 3.06 -26.10
CA ILE A 271 -0.89 3.87 -27.17
C ILE A 271 0.26 4.71 -26.57
N PRO A 272 1.51 4.50 -26.99
CA PRO A 272 2.63 5.33 -26.56
C PRO A 272 2.48 6.76 -27.06
N LEU A 273 2.77 7.75 -26.23
CA LEU A 273 2.87 9.14 -26.66
C LEU A 273 4.33 9.50 -26.96
N ASP A 274 4.55 10.28 -28.02
CA ASP A 274 5.84 10.90 -28.30
C ASP A 274 6.11 12.05 -27.29
N ASP A 275 7.38 12.30 -27.00
CA ASP A 275 7.91 13.36 -26.09
C ASP A 275 7.41 14.79 -26.38
N SER A 276 6.68 15.00 -27.48
CA SER A 276 6.17 16.29 -27.94
C SER A 276 4.72 16.60 -27.51
N SER A 277 4.04 15.68 -26.84
CA SER A 277 2.68 15.89 -26.34
C SER A 277 2.72 16.67 -25.01
N PRO A 278 1.93 17.76 -24.84
CA PRO A 278 1.95 18.52 -23.59
C PRO A 278 1.54 17.61 -22.43
N SER A 279 2.33 17.63 -21.35
CA SER A 279 1.94 17.00 -20.09
C SER A 279 0.59 17.58 -19.67
N ARG A 280 -0.46 16.78 -19.82
CA ARG A 280 -1.79 17.20 -19.37
C ARG A 280 -1.81 16.97 -17.87
N ALA A 281 -1.78 18.07 -17.13
CA ALA A 281 -1.99 18.14 -15.69
C ALA A 281 -3.45 17.82 -15.32
N ASP A 282 -3.97 16.70 -15.82
CA ASP A 282 -5.19 16.09 -15.32
C ASP A 282 -4.78 15.13 -14.20
N ALA A 283 -5.57 15.06 -13.13
CA ALA A 283 -5.27 14.37 -11.87
C ALA A 283 -4.37 13.12 -12.05
N GLU A 284 -3.08 13.26 -11.72
CA GLU A 284 -2.10 12.19 -11.91
C GLU A 284 -2.33 11.10 -10.85
N TRP A 285 -3.04 10.04 -11.25
CA TRP A 285 -3.05 8.81 -10.46
C TRP A 285 -1.64 8.25 -10.39
N PRO A 286 -1.19 7.73 -9.23
CA PRO A 286 0.02 6.93 -9.19
C PRO A 286 -0.05 5.83 -10.25
N TRP A 287 1.03 5.65 -11.00
CA TRP A 287 1.02 4.79 -12.19
C TRP A 287 0.53 3.34 -11.95
N PRO A 288 0.76 2.68 -10.78
CA PRO A 288 0.20 1.34 -10.54
C PRO A 288 -1.33 1.35 -10.47
N LEU A 289 -1.91 2.38 -9.83
CA LEU A 289 -3.35 2.57 -9.77
C LEU A 289 -3.89 2.90 -11.17
N ALA A 290 -3.19 3.75 -11.93
CA ALA A 290 -3.57 4.09 -13.29
C ALA A 290 -3.66 2.86 -14.20
N LEU A 291 -2.72 1.90 -14.11
CA LEU A 291 -2.81 0.64 -14.84
C LEU A 291 -4.03 -0.19 -14.45
N CYS A 292 -4.32 -0.29 -13.14
CA CYS A 292 -5.50 -1.02 -12.66
C CYS A 292 -6.79 -0.38 -13.18
N VAL A 293 -6.90 0.95 -13.09
CA VAL A 293 -8.02 1.73 -13.63
C VAL A 293 -8.16 1.52 -15.13
N ALA A 294 -7.06 1.48 -15.88
CA ALA A 294 -7.08 1.24 -17.33
C ALA A 294 -7.68 -0.13 -17.70
N ILE A 295 -7.39 -1.16 -16.91
CA ILE A 295 -7.91 -2.52 -17.10
C ILE A 295 -9.40 -2.58 -16.79
N VAL A 296 -9.88 -1.93 -15.73
CA VAL A 296 -11.27 -2.06 -15.30
C VAL A 296 -12.21 -0.98 -15.84
N GLY A 297 -11.68 0.17 -16.25
CA GLY A 297 -12.43 1.34 -16.71
C GLY A 297 -13.15 2.12 -15.60
N ARG A 298 -12.75 1.91 -14.36
CA ARG A 298 -13.44 2.38 -13.14
C ARG A 298 -12.42 2.97 -12.19
N ALA A 299 -12.71 4.13 -11.61
CA ALA A 299 -11.79 4.81 -10.70
C ALA A 299 -12.48 5.33 -9.43
N PRO A 300 -11.73 5.45 -8.33
CA PRO A 300 -12.18 6.21 -7.17
C PRO A 300 -11.91 7.71 -7.40
N VAL A 301 -12.74 8.58 -6.81
CA VAL A 301 -12.56 10.02 -6.90
C VAL A 301 -11.31 10.41 -6.11
N LEU A 302 -10.30 10.95 -6.80
CA LEU A 302 -9.17 11.56 -6.12
C LEU A 302 -9.65 12.79 -5.36
N SER A 303 -9.31 12.85 -4.07
CA SER A 303 -9.38 14.12 -3.35
C SER A 303 -8.44 15.09 -4.06
N ALA A 304 -8.97 16.15 -4.66
CA ALA A 304 -8.14 17.23 -5.15
C ALA A 304 -7.38 17.79 -3.95
N ASN A 305 -6.04 17.70 -3.97
CA ASN A 305 -5.16 18.38 -3.03
C ASN A 305 -5.37 19.91 -3.10
#